data_AF-A0A7J3W9A4-F1
#
_entry.id   AF-A0A7J3W9A4-F1
#
_cell.length_a   1.000
_cell.length_b   1.000
_cell.length_c   1.000
_cell.angle_alpha   90.00
_cell.angle_beta   90.00
_cell.angle_gamma   90.00
#
_symmetry.space_group_name_H-M   'P 1'
#
loop_
_entity.id
_entity.type
_entity.pdbx_description
1 polymer ?
#
loop_
_entity_poly.entity_id
_entity_poly.type
_entity_poly.pdbx_seq_one_letter_code
_entity_poly.pdbx_strand_id
1 'polypeptide(L)'
;MKYGIWTDFYGDLDLVTALSRLNAYGFKYVEYSFEHILAVEKEGSEHVFRNIVEAAASLGVIALQMHGPSLEWTETYSIVCRDEAIRRLCVERTCK
;
A
#
# COMPACT_ATOMS: atom_id res chain seq x y z
N MET A 1 6.33 -13.45 -19.59
CA MET A 1 6.05 -13.72 -18.17
C MET A 1 5.59 -12.40 -17.54
N LYS A 2 4.52 -12.40 -16.72
CA LYS A 2 4.01 -11.17 -16.08
C LYS A 2 4.64 -11.08 -14.69
N TYR A 3 5.49 -10.09 -14.45
CA TYR A 3 6.10 -9.85 -13.14
C TYR A 3 5.40 -8.69 -12.44
N GLY A 4 5.17 -8.85 -11.15
CA GLY A 4 4.68 -7.79 -10.27
C GLY A 4 5.81 -7.20 -9.43
N ILE A 5 5.58 -6.04 -8.85
CA ILE A 5 6.51 -5.38 -7.92
C ILE A 5 5.74 -4.71 -6.79
N TRP A 6 6.34 -4.71 -5.61
CA TRP A 6 5.80 -4.07 -4.42
C TRP A 6 6.16 -2.58 -4.39
N THR A 7 5.24 -1.70 -3.98
CA THR A 7 5.55 -0.26 -3.94
C THR A 7 6.46 0.15 -2.78
N ASP A 8 6.73 -0.72 -1.81
CA ASP A 8 7.58 -0.40 -0.65
C ASP A 8 9.04 -0.12 -0.99
N PHE A 9 9.52 -0.55 -2.17
CA PHE A 9 10.80 -0.09 -2.72
C PHE A 9 10.88 1.44 -2.87
N TYR A 10 9.75 2.14 -2.79
CA TYR A 10 9.60 3.60 -2.78
C TYR A 10 8.73 4.08 -1.62
N GLY A 11 8.80 3.46 -0.44
CA GLY A 11 7.96 3.80 0.72
C GLY A 11 8.12 5.24 1.26
N ASP A 12 9.13 5.98 0.80
CA ASP A 12 9.37 7.38 1.12
C ASP A 12 8.72 8.37 0.13
N LEU A 13 8.16 7.88 -0.98
CA LEU A 13 7.50 8.69 -1.99
C LEU A 13 5.98 8.69 -1.80
N ASP A 14 5.28 9.64 -2.43
CA ASP A 14 3.84 9.51 -2.59
C ASP A 14 3.52 8.39 -3.59
N LEU A 15 2.35 7.77 -3.44
CA LEU A 15 1.99 6.59 -4.22
C LEU A 15 1.92 6.86 -5.73
N VAL A 16 1.53 8.07 -6.15
CA VAL A 16 1.47 8.43 -7.58
C VAL A 16 2.89 8.49 -8.16
N THR A 17 3.82 9.12 -7.44
CA THR A 17 5.23 9.17 -7.84
C THR A 17 5.85 7.77 -7.87
N ALA A 18 5.58 6.93 -6.88
CA ALA A 18 6.05 5.55 -6.86
C ALA A 18 5.55 4.75 -8.08
N LEU A 19 4.27 4.87 -8.44
CA LEU A 19 3.69 4.20 -9.62
C LEU A 19 4.33 4.68 -10.92
N SER A 20 4.57 5.97 -11.05
CA SER A 20 5.26 6.55 -12.21
C SER A 20 6.67 5.99 -12.37
N ARG A 21 7.44 5.90 -11.27
CA ARG A 21 8.79 5.30 -11.27
C ARG A 21 8.77 3.84 -11.68
N LEU A 22 7.91 3.03 -11.06
CA LEU A 22 7.79 1.60 -11.38
C LEU A 22 7.38 1.35 -12.83
N ASN A 23 6.45 2.17 -13.34
CA ASN A 23 6.05 2.14 -14.74
C ASN A 23 7.23 2.46 -15.69
N ALA A 24 8.08 3.42 -15.34
CA ALA A 24 9.28 3.76 -16.13
C ALA A 24 10.29 2.61 -16.20
N TYR A 25 10.30 1.71 -15.19
CA TYR A 25 11.08 0.47 -15.20
C TYR A 25 10.36 -0.70 -15.89
N GLY A 26 9.17 -0.47 -16.46
CA GLY A 26 8.42 -1.48 -17.20
C GLY A 26 7.49 -2.35 -16.34
N PHE A 27 7.33 -2.05 -15.06
CA PHE A 27 6.38 -2.78 -14.21
C PHE A 27 4.95 -2.30 -14.46
N LYS A 28 4.06 -3.26 -14.74
CA LYS A 28 2.63 -3.01 -15.01
C LYS A 28 1.70 -3.62 -13.97
N TYR A 29 2.22 -4.50 -13.11
CA TYR A 29 1.48 -5.13 -12.04
C TYR A 29 2.12 -4.72 -10.73
N VAL A 30 1.33 -4.16 -9.81
CA VAL A 30 1.84 -3.66 -8.54
C VAL A 30 1.09 -4.25 -7.36
N GLU A 31 1.81 -4.44 -6.28
CA GLU A 31 1.27 -4.64 -4.94
C GLU A 31 1.49 -3.34 -4.17
N TYR A 32 0.43 -2.77 -3.58
CA TYR A 32 0.56 -1.57 -2.76
C TYR A 32 1.12 -1.91 -1.38
N SER A 33 2.07 -1.12 -0.87
CA SER A 33 2.47 -1.18 0.53
C SER A 33 1.40 -0.60 1.45
N PHE A 34 1.32 -1.14 2.66
CA PHE A 34 0.36 -0.70 3.67
C PHE A 34 0.62 0.75 4.08
N GLU A 35 1.89 1.13 4.12
CA GLU A 35 2.42 2.44 4.52
C GLU A 35 1.96 3.54 3.57
N HIS A 36 1.96 3.28 2.26
CA HIS A 36 1.39 4.20 1.28
C HIS A 36 -0.11 4.41 1.51
N ILE A 37 -0.85 3.33 1.79
CA ILE A 37 -2.30 3.43 2.04
C ILE A 37 -2.57 4.21 3.32
N LEU A 38 -1.80 3.98 4.38
CA LEU A 38 -1.89 4.77 5.62
C LEU A 38 -1.59 6.25 5.39
N ALA A 39 -0.59 6.58 4.56
CA ALA A 39 -0.28 7.96 4.22
C ALA A 39 -1.47 8.63 3.51
N VAL A 40 -2.07 7.94 2.55
CA VAL A 40 -3.25 8.41 1.82
C VAL A 40 -4.48 8.56 2.73
N GLU A 41 -4.72 7.60 3.64
CA GLU A 41 -5.80 7.69 4.63
C GLU A 41 -5.62 8.90 5.55
N LYS A 42 -4.38 9.20 5.98
CA LYS A 42 -4.06 10.33 6.85
C LYS A 42 -4.31 11.67 6.18
N GLU A 43 -4.12 11.76 4.86
CA GLU A 43 -4.49 12.92 4.04
C GLU A 43 -6.01 13.06 3.87
N GLY A 44 -6.79 12.10 4.38
CA GLY A 44 -8.18 12.30 4.80
C GLY A 44 -9.17 12.53 3.66
N SER A 45 -8.90 12.06 2.45
CA SER A 45 -9.65 12.56 1.31
C SER A 45 -9.84 11.54 0.18
N GLU A 46 -11.12 11.22 -0.07
CA GLU A 46 -11.61 10.43 -1.20
C GLU A 46 -11.00 10.88 -2.54
N HIS A 47 -10.65 12.17 -2.66
CA HIS A 47 -9.99 12.71 -3.84
C HIS A 47 -8.58 12.16 -4.07
N VAL A 48 -7.81 11.81 -3.03
CA VAL A 48 -6.45 11.27 -3.20
C VAL A 48 -6.55 9.86 -3.76
N PHE A 49 -7.47 9.05 -3.23
CA PHE A 49 -7.76 7.73 -3.79
C PHE A 49 -8.19 7.81 -5.26
N ARG A 50 -9.08 8.75 -5.62
CA ARG A 50 -9.44 8.98 -7.03
C ARG A 50 -8.23 9.32 -7.88
N ASN A 51 -7.39 10.25 -7.43
CA ASN A 51 -6.18 10.65 -8.14
C ASN A 51 -5.21 9.47 -8.35
N ILE A 52 -5.08 8.59 -7.36
CA ILE A 52 -4.25 7.37 -7.48
C ILE A 52 -4.82 6.41 -8.52
N VAL A 53 -6.14 6.18 -8.50
CA VAL A 53 -6.82 5.31 -9.47
C VAL A 53 -6.67 5.88 -10.90
N GLU A 54 -6.89 7.18 -11.07
CA GLU A 54 -6.72 7.87 -12.36
C GLU A 54 -5.27 7.80 -12.84
N ALA A 55 -4.30 8.05 -11.95
CA ALA A 55 -2.88 7.93 -12.26
C ALA A 55 -2.52 6.50 -12.69
N ALA A 56 -2.90 5.48 -11.92
CA ALA A 56 -2.65 4.09 -12.25
C ALA A 56 -3.26 3.71 -13.62
N ALA A 57 -4.50 4.12 -13.88
CA ALA A 57 -5.17 3.91 -15.17
C ALA A 57 -4.41 4.59 -16.33
N SER A 58 -3.98 5.85 -16.16
CA SER A 58 -3.24 6.59 -17.18
C SER A 58 -1.88 5.98 -17.51
N LEU A 59 -1.23 5.37 -16.52
CA LEU A 59 0.06 4.67 -16.67
C LEU A 59 -0.11 3.23 -17.20
N GLY A 60 -1.35 2.73 -17.24
CA GLY A 60 -1.65 1.33 -17.52
C GLY A 60 -1.10 0.37 -16.45
N VAL A 61 -0.98 0.85 -15.22
CA VAL A 61 -0.55 0.06 -14.06
C VAL A 61 -1.79 -0.58 -13.41
N ILE A 62 -1.67 -1.86 -13.08
CA ILE A 62 -2.73 -2.68 -12.49
C ILE A 62 -2.32 -3.03 -11.07
N ALA A 63 -3.02 -2.49 -10.09
CA ALA A 63 -2.91 -2.93 -8.71
C ALA A 63 -3.60 -4.29 -8.54
N LEU A 64 -2.85 -5.32 -8.18
CA LEU A 64 -3.37 -6.67 -8.00
C LEU A 64 -3.63 -7.02 -6.54
N GLN A 65 -2.80 -6.45 -5.65
CA GLN A 65 -2.75 -6.81 -4.25
C GLN A 65 -2.42 -5.58 -3.41
N MET A 66 -2.79 -5.65 -2.13
CA MET A 66 -2.35 -4.73 -1.10
C MET A 66 -1.63 -5.57 -0.05
N HIS A 67 -0.41 -5.19 0.27
CA HIS A 67 0.34 -5.76 1.36
C HIS A 67 -0.37 -5.36 2.67
N GLY A 68 -0.62 -6.36 3.53
CA GLY A 68 -1.15 -6.10 4.85
C GLY A 68 -0.13 -5.41 5.76
N PRO A 69 -0.53 -4.98 6.97
CA PRO A 69 0.42 -4.51 7.97
C PRO A 69 1.53 -5.55 8.19
N SER A 70 2.79 -5.12 8.08
CA SER A 70 3.94 -6.01 8.24
C SER A 70 4.03 -6.51 9.69
N LEU A 71 4.03 -7.83 9.85
CA LEU A 71 4.13 -8.51 11.15
C LEU A 71 5.48 -8.32 11.84
N GLU A 72 6.50 -7.88 11.10
CA GLU A 72 7.91 -7.93 11.52
C GLU A 72 8.45 -6.61 12.08
N TRP A 73 7.78 -5.46 11.89
CA TRP A 73 8.47 -4.15 12.05
C TRP A 73 7.81 -3.15 13.00
N THR A 74 6.56 -3.35 13.40
CA THR A 74 5.94 -2.43 14.37
C THR A 74 5.09 -3.17 15.39
N GLU A 75 5.31 -2.87 16.68
CA GLU A 75 4.40 -3.28 17.76
C GLU A 75 2.98 -2.70 17.59
N THR A 76 2.77 -1.83 16.59
CA THR A 76 1.51 -1.13 16.35
C THR A 76 0.45 -2.03 15.71
N TYR A 77 0.83 -3.00 14.88
CA TYR A 77 -0.12 -3.88 14.17
C TYR A 77 0.43 -5.30 14.03
N SER A 78 0.40 -6.07 15.13
CA SER A 78 0.89 -7.46 15.11
C SER A 78 -0.09 -8.43 15.76
N ILE A 79 -0.54 -9.43 14.98
CA ILE A 79 -1.47 -10.47 15.46
C ILE A 79 -0.83 -11.40 16.50
N VAL A 80 0.50 -11.50 16.49
CA VAL A 80 1.27 -12.29 17.47
C VAL A 80 1.70 -11.48 18.69
N CYS A 81 1.37 -10.18 18.75
CA CYS A 81 1.67 -9.34 19.90
C CYS A 81 1.00 -9.89 21.17
N ARG A 82 1.65 -9.78 22.32
CA ARG A 82 1.09 -10.21 23.62
C ARG A 82 0.00 -9.27 24.12
N ASP A 83 0.02 -8.01 23.72
CA ASP A 83 -1.02 -7.04 24.02
C ASP A 83 -2.29 -7.33 23.21
N GLU A 84 -3.41 -7.53 23.90
CA GLU A 84 -4.70 -7.82 23.27
C GLU A 84 -5.25 -6.63 22.47
N ALA A 85 -5.02 -5.40 22.91
CA ALA A 85 -5.48 -4.21 22.22
C ALA A 85 -4.80 -4.09 20.84
N ILE A 86 -3.49 -4.36 20.78
CA ILE A 86 -2.72 -4.38 19.53
C ILE A 86 -3.21 -5.50 18.60
N ARG A 87 -3.44 -6.72 19.12
CA ARG A 87 -3.98 -7.82 18.31
C ARG A 87 -5.34 -7.49 17.72
N ARG A 88 -6.24 -6.92 18.53
CA ARG A 88 -7.59 -6.54 18.09
C ARG A 88 -7.52 -5.48 16.99
N LEU A 89 -6.67 -4.47 17.18
CA LEU A 89 -6.43 -3.43 16.18
C LEU A 89 -5.90 -3.99 14.86
N CYS A 90 -5.01 -4.99 14.90
CA CYS A 90 -4.51 -5.69 13.72
C CYS A 90 -5.63 -6.41 12.95
N VAL A 91 -6.53 -7.12 13.65
CA VAL A 91 -7.69 -7.80 13.03
C VAL A 91 -8.64 -6.78 12.40
N GLU A 92 -8.98 -5.73 13.14
CA GLU A 92 -9.87 -4.67 12.64
C GLU A 92 -9.33 -3.96 11.40
N ARG A 93 -8.01 -3.82 11.28
CA ARG A 93 -7.36 -3.23 10.09
C ARG A 93 -7.27 -4.17 8.91
N THR A 94 -7.11 -5.47 9.15
CA THR A 94 -6.94 -6.47 8.07
C THR A 94 -8.28 -6.94 7.49
N CYS A 95 -9.36 -6.88 8.29
CA CYS A 95 -10.68 -7.41 7.93
C CYS A 95 -11.73 -6.34 7.59
N LYS A 96 -11.35 -5.06 7.51
CA LYS A 96 -12.20 -3.97 7.00
C LYS A 96 -12.04 -3.82 5.50
#